data_AF-A0A941MTL0-F1
#
_entry.id   AF-A0A941MTL0-F1
#
_cell.length_a   1.000
_cell.length_b   1.000
_cell.length_c   1.000
_cell.angle_alpha   90.00
_cell.angle_beta   90.00
_cell.angle_gamma   90.00
#
_symmetry.space_group_name_H-M   'P 1'
#
loop_
_entity.id
_entity.type
_entity.pdbx_description
1 polymer ?
#
loop_
_entity_poly.entity_id
_entity_poly.type
_entity_poly.pdbx_seq_one_letter_code
_entity_poly.pdbx_strand_id
1 'polypeptide(L)'
;MTQPAQPEPQPIASSNRSSLPGPDDSCDRPGCPWSRILKWVALGLILVVLSVGGMQVYQGVSVSIEAEHNLHATIYVIRLVEQFVSEKQRWPRTWQELEALPFPNTRPTPGNDELSVVRIGGQHGYEWPAASQELQQRVQIDFGIDPATVSTQDPETFTAIQPIGPSYEYRHYGFVHSLQDTIRQATQNTLRSPAE
;
A
#
# COMPACT_ATOMS: atom_id res chain seq x y z
N MET A 1 -15.17 26.61 -39.65
CA MET A 1 -14.01 26.29 -40.50
C MET A 1 -14.42 25.17 -41.45
N THR A 2 -14.05 25.36 -42.71
CA THR A 2 -14.65 24.82 -43.93
C THR A 2 -14.01 23.48 -44.35
N GLN A 3 -14.82 22.57 -44.91
CA GLN A 3 -14.50 21.24 -45.46
C GLN A 3 -13.53 21.29 -46.67
N PRO A 4 -12.76 20.20 -46.94
CA PRO A 4 -13.06 19.42 -48.18
C PRO A 4 -12.85 17.90 -47.99
N ALA A 5 -13.81 17.06 -48.39
CA ALA A 5 -14.05 16.48 -49.72
C ALA A 5 -13.35 15.11 -49.91
N GLN A 6 -14.16 14.06 -50.00
CA GLN A 6 -13.77 12.76 -50.55
C GLN A 6 -13.56 12.87 -52.06
N PRO A 7 -12.60 12.11 -52.62
CA PRO A 7 -12.62 11.73 -54.03
C PRO A 7 -13.01 10.26 -54.25
N GLU A 8 -13.61 10.08 -55.44
CA GLU A 8 -14.28 8.96 -56.09
C GLU A 8 -13.53 7.61 -56.22
N PRO A 9 -14.28 6.53 -56.51
CA PRO A 9 -13.73 5.24 -56.94
C PRO A 9 -13.30 5.28 -58.42
N GLN A 10 -12.16 4.67 -58.74
CA GLN A 10 -11.67 4.48 -60.11
C GLN A 10 -11.75 3.01 -60.54
N PRO A 11 -11.98 2.74 -61.84
CA PRO A 11 -12.38 1.44 -62.36
C PRO A 11 -11.20 0.54 -62.76
N ILE A 12 -11.59 -0.73 -62.94
CA ILE A 12 -10.86 -1.92 -63.33
C ILE A 12 -9.98 -1.70 -64.57
N ALA A 13 -8.70 -2.06 -64.47
CA ALA A 13 -7.85 -2.35 -65.62
C ALA A 13 -7.41 -3.83 -65.57
N SER A 14 -8.09 -4.63 -66.38
CA SER A 14 -7.68 -5.98 -66.77
C SER A 14 -6.38 -5.91 -67.57
N SER A 15 -5.32 -6.59 -67.14
CA SER A 15 -4.18 -6.87 -68.02
C SER A 15 -3.75 -8.33 -67.89
N ASN A 16 -3.86 -8.97 -69.05
CA ASN A 16 -3.56 -10.34 -69.42
C ASN A 16 -2.04 -10.60 -69.51
N ARG A 17 -1.67 -11.87 -69.31
CA ARG A 17 -0.43 -12.55 -69.78
C ARG A 17 0.87 -12.10 -69.08
N SER A 18 1.70 -13.01 -68.57
CA SER A 18 2.25 -14.14 -69.31
C SER A 18 2.68 -15.26 -68.37
N SER A 19 2.18 -16.45 -68.66
CA SER A 19 2.59 -17.73 -68.08
C SER A 19 4.00 -18.05 -68.61
N LEU A 20 5.01 -17.89 -67.77
CA LEU A 20 6.28 -18.61 -67.91
C LEU A 20 6.28 -19.71 -66.86
N PRO A 21 6.44 -20.99 -67.24
CA PRO A 21 6.69 -22.06 -66.28
C PRO A 21 8.08 -21.79 -65.69
N GLY A 22 8.10 -21.17 -64.51
CA GLY A 22 9.28 -21.14 -63.66
C GLY A 22 9.63 -22.59 -63.29
N PRO A 23 10.93 -22.94 -63.27
CA PRO A 23 11.36 -24.29 -62.94
C PRO A 23 10.70 -24.75 -61.64
N ASP A 24 10.11 -25.94 -61.71
CA ASP A 24 9.54 -26.69 -60.60
C ASP A 24 10.63 -27.02 -59.56
N ASP A 25 11.12 -26.01 -58.83
CA ASP A 25 11.90 -26.20 -57.61
C ASP A 25 10.95 -26.26 -56.41
N SER A 26 10.04 -27.23 -56.50
CA SER A 26 9.29 -27.81 -55.39
C SER A 26 10.27 -28.51 -54.45
N CYS A 27 11.13 -27.73 -53.79
CA CYS A 27 11.78 -28.12 -52.54
C CYS A 27 10.76 -28.04 -51.40
N ASP A 28 9.62 -28.71 -51.55
CA ASP A 28 8.84 -29.24 -50.43
C ASP A 28 9.67 -30.37 -49.79
N ARG A 29 10.81 -29.98 -49.21
CA ARG A 29 11.61 -30.89 -48.40
C ARG A 29 10.70 -31.31 -47.24
N PRO A 30 10.49 -32.61 -46.99
CA PRO A 30 9.70 -33.08 -45.87
C PRO A 30 10.20 -32.39 -44.61
N GLY A 31 9.34 -31.54 -44.05
CA GLY A 31 9.74 -30.56 -43.05
C GLY A 31 10.55 -31.20 -41.94
N CYS A 32 11.81 -30.76 -41.78
CA CYS A 32 12.69 -31.28 -40.76
C CYS A 32 11.94 -31.27 -39.41
N PRO A 33 11.75 -32.44 -38.76
CA PRO A 33 10.96 -32.55 -37.52
C PRO A 33 11.48 -31.62 -36.42
N TRP A 34 12.75 -31.26 -36.51
CA TRP A 34 13.45 -30.32 -35.66
C TRP A 34 12.80 -28.92 -35.60
N SER A 35 12.24 -28.42 -36.72
CA SER A 35 11.58 -27.11 -36.75
C SER A 35 10.30 -27.07 -35.91
N ARG A 36 9.56 -28.18 -35.83
CA ARG A 36 8.37 -28.29 -34.97
C ARG A 36 8.77 -28.34 -33.50
N ILE A 37 9.80 -29.12 -33.17
CA ILE A 37 10.33 -29.20 -31.80
C ILE A 37 10.79 -27.83 -31.31
N LEU A 38 11.56 -27.09 -32.13
CA LEU A 38 12.05 -25.76 -31.77
C LEU A 38 10.90 -24.77 -31.49
N LYS A 39 9.83 -24.82 -32.30
CA LYS A 39 8.63 -24.00 -32.08
C LYS A 39 7.95 -24.30 -30.74
N TRP A 40 7.79 -25.59 -30.39
CA TRP A 40 7.19 -25.98 -29.13
C TRP A 40 8.06 -25.61 -27.92
N VAL A 41 9.38 -25.75 -28.04
CA VAL A 41 10.33 -25.31 -27.00
C VAL A 41 10.25 -23.79 -26.82
N ALA A 42 10.27 -23.01 -27.90
CA ALA A 42 10.14 -21.56 -27.84
C ALA A 42 8.82 -21.14 -27.20
N LEU A 43 7.69 -21.76 -27.60
CA LEU A 43 6.39 -21.49 -27.00
C LEU A 43 6.36 -21.84 -25.51
N GLY A 44 6.94 -22.99 -25.12
CA GLY A 44 7.06 -23.40 -23.72
C GLY A 44 7.87 -22.41 -22.89
N LEU A 45 8.99 -21.91 -23.42
CA LEU A 45 9.81 -20.90 -22.77
C LEU A 45 9.05 -19.58 -22.58
N ILE A 46 8.32 -19.12 -23.61
CA ILE A 46 7.49 -17.92 -23.51
C ILE A 46 6.44 -18.09 -22.40
N LEU A 47 5.77 -19.24 -22.35
CA LEU A 47 4.76 -19.51 -21.33
C LEU A 47 5.37 -19.50 -19.92
N VAL A 48 6.53 -20.13 -19.73
CA VAL A 48 7.25 -20.12 -18.44
C VAL A 48 7.61 -18.69 -18.03
N VAL A 49 8.15 -17.88 -18.95
CA VAL A 49 8.49 -16.48 -18.67
C VAL A 49 7.26 -15.67 -18.26
N LEU A 50 6.13 -15.84 -18.97
CA LEU A 50 4.88 -15.17 -18.63
C LEU A 50 4.33 -15.62 -17.27
N SER A 51 4.41 -16.91 -16.94
CA SER A 51 3.96 -17.43 -15.65
C SER A 51 4.82 -16.88 -14.49
N VAL A 52 6.14 -16.90 -14.64
CA VAL A 52 7.06 -16.37 -13.62
C VAL A 52 6.89 -14.85 -13.47
N GLY A 53 6.82 -14.12 -14.58
CA GLY A 53 6.57 -12.68 -14.58
C GLY A 53 5.24 -12.31 -13.93
N GLY A 54 4.16 -13.04 -14.26
CA GLY A 54 2.85 -12.86 -13.64
C GLY A 54 2.86 -13.13 -12.13
N MET A 55 3.56 -14.17 -11.69
CA MET A 55 3.72 -14.48 -10.27
C MET A 55 4.46 -13.36 -9.51
N GLN A 56 5.54 -12.80 -10.08
CA GLN A 56 6.29 -11.69 -9.48
C GLN A 56 5.43 -10.42 -9.36
N VAL A 57 4.67 -10.07 -10.40
CA VAL A 57 3.75 -8.92 -10.36
C VAL A 57 2.68 -9.13 -9.29
N TYR A 58 2.09 -10.32 -9.24
CA TYR A 58 1.08 -10.65 -8.23
C TYR A 58 1.61 -10.52 -6.80
N GLN A 59 2.83 -11.01 -6.53
CA GLN A 59 3.47 -10.86 -5.23
C GLN A 59 3.71 -9.38 -4.88
N GLY A 60 4.23 -8.59 -5.84
CA GLY A 60 4.45 -7.16 -5.63
C GLY A 60 3.17 -6.40 -5.30
N VAL A 61 2.08 -6.65 -6.02
CA VAL A 61 0.77 -6.04 -5.75
C VAL A 61 0.23 -6.47 -4.39
N SER A 62 0.34 -7.76 -4.04
CA SER A 62 -0.16 -8.27 -2.77
C SER A 62 0.57 -7.65 -1.58
N VAL A 63 1.90 -7.57 -1.65
CA VAL A 63 2.73 -6.94 -0.61
C VAL A 63 2.45 -5.44 -0.51
N SER A 64 2.22 -4.76 -1.63
CA SER A 64 1.88 -3.33 -1.67
C SER A 64 0.53 -3.05 -0.99
N ILE A 65 -0.48 -3.90 -1.21
CA ILE A 65 -1.79 -3.79 -0.55
C ILE A 65 -1.66 -4.08 0.95
N GLU A 66 -0.90 -5.10 1.34
CA GLU A 66 -0.64 -5.42 2.74
C GLU A 66 0.09 -4.28 3.45
N ALA A 67 1.09 -3.68 2.79
CA ALA A 67 1.82 -2.53 3.29
C ALA A 67 0.93 -1.30 3.51
N GLU A 68 -0.04 -1.08 2.62
CA GLU A 68 -1.04 -0.03 2.79
C GLU A 68 -1.90 -0.32 4.03
N HIS A 69 -2.47 -1.52 4.16
CA HIS A 69 -3.29 -1.87 5.33
C HIS A 69 -2.52 -1.73 6.65
N ASN A 70 -1.27 -2.16 6.69
CA ASN A 70 -0.43 -2.02 7.88
C ASN A 70 -0.07 -0.56 8.19
N LEU A 71 0.12 0.28 7.17
CA LEU A 71 0.28 1.72 7.34
C LEU A 71 -0.97 2.34 8.00
N HIS A 72 -2.16 2.07 7.46
CA HIS A 72 -3.42 2.59 8.02
C HIS A 72 -3.66 2.11 9.46
N ALA A 73 -3.45 0.82 9.71
CA ALA A 73 -3.57 0.24 11.05
C ALA A 73 -2.61 0.91 12.04
N THR A 74 -1.35 1.11 11.66
CA THR A 74 -0.33 1.73 12.51
C THR A 74 -0.69 3.18 12.84
N ILE A 75 -1.08 3.98 11.84
CA ILE A 75 -1.52 5.37 12.04
C ILE A 75 -2.74 5.41 12.98
N TYR A 76 -3.70 4.51 12.77
CA TYR A 76 -4.90 4.42 13.61
C TYR A 76 -4.53 4.13 15.07
N VAL A 77 -3.65 3.16 15.31
CA VAL A 77 -3.20 2.79 16.67
C VAL A 77 -2.40 3.92 17.31
N ILE A 78 -1.56 4.65 16.57
CA ILE A 78 -0.86 5.83 17.10
C ILE A 78 -1.87 6.86 17.62
N ARG A 79 -2.93 7.15 16.86
CA ARG A 79 -4.00 8.07 17.28
C ARG A 79 -4.79 7.55 18.47
N LEU A 80 -5.08 6.25 18.51
CA LEU A 80 -5.77 5.61 19.62
C LEU A 80 -4.95 5.74 20.92
N VAL A 81 -3.64 5.48 20.85
CA VAL A 81 -2.73 5.64 22.00
C VAL A 81 -2.57 7.11 22.37
N GLU A 82 -2.50 8.03 21.41
CA GLU A 82 -2.47 9.47 21.67
C GLU A 82 -3.69 9.94 22.45
N GLN A 83 -4.90 9.55 22.03
CA GLN A 83 -6.12 9.85 22.77
C GLN A 83 -6.07 9.25 24.18
N PHE A 84 -5.60 8.00 24.32
CA PHE A 84 -5.45 7.37 25.64
C PHE A 84 -4.53 8.16 26.56
N VAL A 85 -3.36 8.56 26.08
CA VAL A 85 -2.40 9.36 26.86
C VAL A 85 -2.98 10.72 27.21
N SER A 86 -3.71 11.36 26.28
CA SER A 86 -4.38 12.63 26.53
C SER A 86 -5.46 12.52 27.63
N GLU A 87 -6.26 11.47 27.63
CA GLU A 87 -7.33 11.30 28.63
C GLU A 87 -6.84 10.76 29.98
N LYS A 88 -5.94 9.77 29.96
CA LYS A 88 -5.50 9.05 31.16
C LYS A 88 -4.19 9.58 31.74
N GLN A 89 -3.52 10.49 31.03
CA GLN A 89 -2.24 11.10 31.43
C GLN A 89 -1.14 10.06 31.71
N ARG A 90 -1.20 8.89 31.07
CA ARG A 90 -0.22 7.80 31.19
C ARG A 90 -0.18 6.93 29.94
N TRP A 91 0.90 6.17 29.78
CA TRP A 91 1.01 5.15 28.72
C TRP A 91 0.03 3.98 28.97
N PRO A 92 -0.59 3.41 27.92
CA PRO A 92 -1.41 2.20 28.05
C PRO A 92 -0.55 1.01 28.46
N ARG A 93 -1.15 0.07 29.21
CA ARG A 93 -0.45 -1.15 29.67
C ARG A 93 -0.89 -2.41 28.93
N THR A 94 -2.06 -2.38 28.31
CA THR A 94 -2.63 -3.50 27.56
C THR A 94 -3.57 -2.99 26.48
N TRP A 95 -3.89 -3.86 25.51
CA TRP A 95 -4.94 -3.61 24.53
C TRP A 95 -6.32 -3.40 25.17
N GLN A 96 -6.62 -4.12 26.26
CA GLN A 96 -7.91 -4.01 26.95
C GLN A 96 -8.15 -2.60 27.53
N GLU A 97 -7.08 -1.90 27.93
CA GLU A 97 -7.20 -0.50 28.37
C GLU A 97 -7.57 0.44 27.21
N LEU A 98 -7.06 0.18 26.01
CA LEU A 98 -7.43 0.92 24.80
C LEU A 98 -8.88 0.61 24.40
N GLU A 99 -9.32 -0.64 24.51
CA GLU A 99 -10.69 -1.08 24.15
C GLU A 99 -11.76 -0.45 25.04
N ALA A 100 -11.41 -0.13 26.28
CA ALA A 100 -12.28 0.55 27.22
C ALA A 100 -12.52 2.03 26.88
N LEU A 101 -11.73 2.62 25.96
CA LEU A 101 -11.91 4.01 25.56
C LEU A 101 -12.94 4.14 24.44
N PRO A 102 -13.94 5.03 24.59
CA PRO A 102 -14.81 5.41 23.49
C PRO A 102 -14.01 6.27 22.50
N PHE A 103 -13.56 5.66 21.40
CA PHE A 103 -12.90 6.40 20.33
C PHE A 103 -13.96 6.97 19.38
N PRO A 104 -14.14 8.29 19.30
CA PRO A 104 -15.18 8.87 18.45
C PRO A 104 -14.83 8.65 16.97
N ASN A 105 -15.80 8.12 16.21
CA ASN A 105 -15.69 7.95 14.75
C ASN A 105 -15.73 9.29 13.98
N THR A 106 -15.56 10.42 14.67
CA THR A 106 -15.51 11.74 14.05
C THR A 106 -14.19 11.91 13.32
N ARG A 107 -14.22 12.53 12.13
CA ARG A 107 -12.99 12.84 11.40
C ARG A 107 -12.05 13.65 12.30
N PRO A 108 -10.78 13.24 12.47
CA PRO A 108 -9.82 14.05 13.20
C PRO A 108 -9.70 15.41 12.51
N THR A 109 -9.82 16.48 13.29
CA THR A 109 -9.56 17.85 12.83
C THR A 109 -8.15 18.18 13.29
N PRO A 110 -7.16 18.35 12.40
CA PRO A 110 -5.81 18.71 12.84
C PRO A 110 -5.85 20.05 13.56
N GLY A 111 -5.21 20.11 14.72
CA GLY A 111 -5.24 21.28 15.61
C GLY A 111 -4.43 22.49 15.14
N ASN A 112 -3.75 22.40 14.00
CA ASN A 112 -2.71 23.33 13.58
C ASN A 112 -2.83 23.88 12.15
N ASP A 113 -3.96 23.71 11.45
CA ASP A 113 -4.23 24.23 10.08
C ASP A 113 -3.20 23.84 8.99
N GLU A 114 -2.10 23.17 9.33
CA GLU A 114 -1.13 22.62 8.40
C GLU A 114 -1.69 21.36 7.75
N LEU A 115 -2.07 21.53 6.49
CA LEU A 115 -2.34 20.50 5.48
C LEU A 115 -2.72 19.12 6.04
N SER A 116 -4.02 18.95 6.25
CA SER A 116 -4.73 17.65 6.26
C SER A 116 -4.67 16.92 4.90
N VAL A 117 -3.58 17.07 4.13
CA VAL A 117 -3.49 16.59 2.75
C VAL A 117 -3.38 15.09 2.67
N VAL A 118 -2.99 14.42 3.76
CA VAL A 118 -3.14 12.98 3.82
C VAL A 118 -4.46 12.67 4.52
N ARG A 119 -5.51 12.74 3.70
CA ARG A 119 -6.82 12.09 3.90
C ARG A 119 -6.63 10.56 3.88
N ILE A 120 -5.68 10.05 4.66
CA ILE A 120 -5.55 8.65 5.05
C ILE A 120 -6.75 8.46 5.99
N GLY A 121 -7.85 7.88 5.50
CA GLY A 121 -8.98 7.45 6.34
C GLY A 121 -10.00 8.51 6.78
N GLY A 122 -10.83 8.98 5.85
CA GLY A 122 -12.24 9.18 6.22
C GLY A 122 -12.88 7.79 6.33
N GLN A 123 -13.24 7.36 7.54
CA GLN A 123 -13.49 5.95 7.88
C GLN A 123 -12.26 5.09 7.52
N HIS A 124 -11.30 4.89 8.43
CA HIS A 124 -10.19 3.94 8.25
C HIS A 124 -10.65 2.46 8.10
N GLY A 125 -11.94 2.20 7.83
CA GLY A 125 -12.55 0.87 7.81
C GLY A 125 -12.64 0.20 9.19
N TYR A 126 -11.85 0.66 10.17
CA TYR A 126 -11.83 0.09 11.51
C TYR A 126 -12.98 0.65 12.36
N GLU A 127 -13.95 -0.21 12.65
CA GLU A 127 -14.96 0.05 13.66
C GLU A 127 -14.39 -0.28 15.04
N TRP A 128 -14.08 0.72 15.86
CA TRP A 128 -13.56 0.48 17.21
C TRP A 128 -14.70 0.32 18.22
N PRO A 129 -14.65 -0.68 19.13
CA PRO A 129 -13.55 -1.64 19.37
C PRO A 129 -13.63 -2.96 18.57
N ALA A 130 -14.62 -3.15 17.70
CA ALA A 130 -14.81 -4.39 16.94
C ALA A 130 -13.58 -4.81 16.11
N ALA A 131 -12.82 -3.83 15.61
CA ALA A 131 -11.59 -4.02 14.84
C ALA A 131 -10.34 -4.35 15.69
N SER A 132 -10.45 -4.43 17.03
CA SER A 132 -9.29 -4.60 17.92
C SER A 132 -8.46 -5.84 17.57
N GLN A 133 -9.12 -6.98 17.32
CA GLN A 133 -8.40 -8.21 16.99
C GLN A 133 -7.60 -8.09 15.68
N GLU A 134 -8.13 -7.39 14.68
CA GLU A 134 -7.41 -7.17 13.42
C GLU A 134 -6.21 -6.23 13.65
N LEU A 135 -6.39 -5.14 14.40
CA LEU A 135 -5.31 -4.20 14.70
C LEU A 135 -4.17 -4.87 15.48
N GLN A 136 -4.50 -5.76 16.43
CA GLN A 136 -3.53 -6.55 17.18
C GLN A 136 -2.68 -7.49 16.29
N GLN A 137 -3.22 -7.95 15.16
CA GLN A 137 -2.48 -8.79 14.21
C GLN A 137 -1.54 -7.97 13.30
N ARG A 138 -1.79 -6.67 13.18
CA ARG A 138 -1.09 -5.76 12.26
C ARG A 138 -0.13 -4.81 12.95
N VAL A 139 -0.31 -4.55 14.24
CA VAL A 139 0.44 -3.53 14.97
C VAL A 139 0.91 -4.09 16.30
N GLN A 140 2.21 -3.94 16.55
CA GLN A 140 2.83 -4.21 17.83
C GLN A 140 2.94 -2.92 18.63
N ILE A 141 2.54 -2.97 19.91
CA ILE A 141 2.75 -1.90 20.87
C ILE A 141 3.66 -2.43 21.98
N ASP A 142 4.72 -1.71 22.29
CA ASP A 142 5.48 -1.93 23.52
C ASP A 142 4.76 -1.26 24.69
N PHE A 143 3.94 -2.01 25.40
CA PHE A 143 3.24 -1.51 26.59
C PHE A 143 4.15 -1.34 27.82
N GLY A 144 5.38 -1.89 27.78
CA GLY A 144 6.34 -1.83 28.88
C GLY A 144 7.31 -0.65 28.78
N ILE A 145 7.31 0.07 27.66
CA ILE A 145 8.21 1.20 27.44
C ILE A 145 7.91 2.37 28.39
N ASP A 146 8.96 3.03 28.87
CA ASP A 146 8.82 4.25 29.65
C ASP A 146 8.37 5.41 28.75
N PRO A 147 7.20 6.04 29.01
CA PRO A 147 6.73 7.17 28.21
C PRO A 147 7.71 8.34 28.15
N ALA A 148 8.52 8.58 29.19
CA ALA A 148 9.53 9.63 29.12
C ALA A 148 10.57 9.35 28.02
N THR A 149 10.99 8.09 27.87
CA THR A 149 11.87 7.66 26.79
C THR A 149 11.22 7.88 25.43
N VAL A 150 9.97 7.44 25.24
CA VAL A 150 9.21 7.60 23.98
C VAL A 150 9.14 9.07 23.56
N SER A 151 8.90 9.96 24.52
CA SER A 151 8.72 11.39 24.29
C SER A 151 9.98 12.12 23.81
N THR A 152 11.15 11.52 24.01
CA THR A 152 12.46 12.08 23.64
C THR A 152 13.11 11.40 22.44
N GLN A 153 12.52 10.31 21.94
CA GLN A 153 13.03 9.62 20.75
C GLN A 153 12.94 10.51 19.52
N ASP A 154 13.90 10.39 18.62
CA ASP A 154 13.75 10.94 17.28
C ASP A 154 12.61 10.20 16.55
N PRO A 155 11.71 10.90 15.84
CA PRO A 155 10.59 10.27 15.14
C PRO A 155 11.00 9.13 14.20
N GLU A 156 12.15 9.22 13.54
CA GLU A 156 12.68 8.20 12.62
C GLU A 156 13.13 6.92 13.36
N THR A 157 13.46 7.05 14.64
CA THR A 157 13.87 5.95 15.52
C THR A 157 12.75 5.48 16.46
N PHE A 158 11.53 5.98 16.27
CA PHE A 158 10.38 5.63 17.09
C PHE A 158 10.06 4.14 16.98
N THR A 159 9.98 3.48 18.13
CA THR A 159 9.85 2.01 18.26
C THR A 159 8.69 1.56 19.13
N ALA A 160 8.01 2.48 19.82
CA ALA A 160 6.95 2.12 20.78
C ALA A 160 5.70 1.51 20.10
N ILE A 161 5.43 1.88 18.85
CA ILE A 161 4.33 1.34 18.03
C ILE A 161 4.91 1.04 16.64
N GLN A 162 4.78 -0.21 16.17
CA GLN A 162 5.36 -0.67 14.91
C GLN A 162 4.38 -1.58 14.14
N PRO A 163 4.39 -1.54 12.79
CA PRO A 163 3.65 -2.51 11.99
C PRO A 163 4.26 -3.91 12.10
N ILE A 164 3.40 -4.94 12.03
CA ILE A 164 3.76 -6.34 11.91
C ILE A 164 3.69 -6.71 10.42
N GLY A 165 4.85 -6.84 9.78
CA GLY A 165 4.96 -7.16 8.35
C GLY A 165 5.34 -5.96 7.48
N PRO A 166 5.13 -6.03 6.16
CA PRO A 166 5.46 -4.92 5.26
C PRO A 166 4.60 -3.71 5.58
N SER A 167 5.16 -2.50 5.50
CA SER A 167 4.45 -1.24 5.69
C SER A 167 5.19 -0.16 4.92
N TYR A 168 4.44 0.84 4.43
CA TYR A 168 5.06 2.10 4.02
C TYR A 168 5.57 2.88 5.24
N GLU A 169 6.46 3.84 4.98
CA GLU A 169 7.06 4.66 6.03
C GLU A 169 6.01 5.57 6.67
N TYR A 170 5.70 5.35 7.94
CA TYR A 170 4.64 6.07 8.65
C TYR A 170 5.15 7.25 9.49
N ARG A 171 6.46 7.29 9.77
CA ARG A 171 7.06 8.26 10.71
C ARG A 171 7.03 9.70 10.17
N HIS A 172 7.08 9.86 8.85
CA HIS A 172 7.05 11.16 8.18
C HIS A 172 5.67 11.86 8.16
N TYR A 173 4.58 11.18 8.57
CA TYR A 173 3.23 11.76 8.54
C TYR A 173 2.90 12.67 9.76
N GLY A 174 3.86 12.93 10.65
CA GLY A 174 3.70 13.83 11.80
C GLY A 174 2.89 13.26 12.97
N PHE A 175 2.21 12.11 12.80
CA PHE A 175 1.46 11.46 13.88
C PHE A 175 2.34 11.03 15.06
N VAL A 176 3.56 10.56 14.79
CA VAL A 176 4.53 10.22 15.84
C VAL A 176 4.89 11.46 16.66
N HIS A 177 5.14 12.57 16.00
CA HIS A 177 5.44 13.85 16.65
C HIS A 177 4.27 14.31 17.54
N SER A 178 3.04 14.25 17.02
CA SER A 178 1.81 14.58 17.76
C SER A 178 1.65 13.74 19.03
N LEU A 179 1.88 12.43 18.93
CA LEU A 179 1.85 11.53 20.08
C LEU A 179 2.94 11.89 21.10
N GLN A 180 4.17 12.12 20.66
CA GLN A 180 5.28 12.50 21.54
C GLN A 180 5.00 13.81 22.28
N ASP A 181 4.47 14.82 21.59
CA ASP A 181 4.05 16.10 22.17
C ASP A 181 2.98 15.90 23.24
N THR A 182 1.99 15.04 22.96
CA THR A 182 0.94 14.67 23.93
C THR A 182 1.52 13.99 25.18
N ILE A 183 2.49 13.08 25.02
CA ILE A 183 3.17 12.43 26.15
C ILE A 183 3.96 13.46 26.99
N ARG A 184 4.65 14.40 26.34
CA ARG A 184 5.37 15.48 27.02
C ARG A 184 4.43 16.34 27.86
N GLN A 185 3.28 16.73 27.29
CA GLN A 185 2.26 17.50 28.00
C GLN A 185 1.69 16.72 29.19
N ALA A 186 1.36 15.44 29.00
CA ALA A 186 0.83 14.60 30.07
C ALA A 186 1.80 14.44 31.25
N THR A 187 3.09 14.30 30.94
CA THR A 187 4.16 14.24 31.95
C THR A 187 4.25 15.54 32.75
N GLN A 188 4.20 16.69 32.07
CA GLN A 188 4.23 18.00 32.73
C GLN A 188 3.00 18.24 33.61
N ASN A 189 1.81 17.83 33.17
CA ASN A 189 0.58 17.95 33.95
C ASN A 189 0.65 17.12 35.24
N THR A 190 1.18 15.89 35.14
CA THR A 190 1.37 15.00 36.29
C THR A 190 2.31 15.62 37.33
N LEU A 191 3.39 16.28 36.89
CA LEU A 191 4.33 16.97 37.79
C LEU A 191 3.73 18.21 38.45
N ARG A 192 2.77 18.89 37.81
CA ARG A 192 2.11 20.09 38.35
C ARG A 192 0.99 19.79 39.33
N SER A 193 0.45 18.57 39.31
CA SER A 193 -0.59 18.12 40.22
C SER A 193 -0.06 17.02 41.15
N PRO A 194 0.91 17.32 42.05
CA PRO A 194 1.27 16.38 43.10
C PRO A 194 0.04 16.22 44.00
N ALA A 195 -0.50 15.00 44.02
CA ALA A 195 -1.69 14.58 44.74
C ALA A 195 -2.03 15.44 45.98
N GLU A 196 -3.13 16.20 45.90
CA GLU A 196 -3.84 16.73 47.07
C GLU A 196 -4.50 15.59 47.86
#